data_AF-A0AAV0HVF3-F1
#
_entry.id   AF-A0AAV0HVF3-F1
#
_cell.length_a   1.000
_cell.length_b   1.000
_cell.length_c   1.000
_cell.angle_alpha   90.00
_cell.angle_beta   90.00
_cell.angle_gamma   90.00
#
_symmetry.space_group_name_H-M   'P 1'
#
loop_
_entity.id
_entity.type
_entity.pdbx_description
1 polymer ?
#
loop_
_entity_poly.entity_id
_entity_poly.type
_entity_poly.pdbx_seq_one_letter_code
_entity_poly.pdbx_strand_id
1 'polypeptide(L)'
;MILLGSNDMANQLSRSLYGIDTYTDILVGLALDVYKELYGLGARRIGVVGAAPIGCVPRERVTGDGLLILERNCAEELNDAAKLFNSKLSTAVSSLNAELPGAKIVYFDIYSPALSLIQNPAPYGFEEVKRGCCATGNIELGILCVVPGTCPDASKYLFWDSVHPGEKATRIISDQTFGSSSLSSLLG
;
A
#
# COMPACT_ATOMS: atom_id res chain seq x y z
N MET A 1 5.47 13.67 -4.14
CA MET A 1 5.35 12.20 -4.10
C MET A 1 3.90 11.89 -3.81
N ILE A 2 3.28 10.93 -4.49
CA ILE A 2 1.84 10.67 -4.48
C ILE A 2 1.63 9.18 -4.23
N LEU A 3 0.84 8.85 -3.21
CA LEU A 3 0.44 7.49 -2.84
C LEU A 3 -1.07 7.50 -2.64
N LEU A 4 -1.80 6.77 -3.47
CA LEU A 4 -3.27 6.74 -3.52
C LEU A 4 -3.74 5.32 -3.88
N GLY A 5 -5.02 5.02 -3.70
CA GLY A 5 -5.66 3.82 -4.26
C GLY A 5 -5.85 2.64 -3.30
N SER A 6 -5.12 2.56 -2.18
CA SER A 6 -5.28 1.43 -1.22
C SER A 6 -6.70 1.33 -0.64
N ASN A 7 -7.33 2.46 -0.31
CA ASN A 7 -8.72 2.48 0.17
C ASN A 7 -9.71 2.07 -0.91
N ASP A 8 -9.51 2.54 -2.13
CA ASP A 8 -10.34 2.19 -3.28
C ASP A 8 -10.28 0.70 -3.56
N MET A 9 -9.09 0.10 -3.58
CA MET A 9 -8.94 -1.34 -3.77
C MET A 9 -9.44 -2.19 -2.59
N ALA A 10 -9.49 -1.64 -1.38
CA ALA A 10 -10.15 -2.30 -0.24
C ALA A 10 -11.69 -2.19 -0.30
N ASN A 11 -12.24 -1.38 -1.21
CA ASN A 11 -13.68 -1.22 -1.36
C ASN A 11 -14.29 -2.41 -2.11
N GLN A 12 -14.81 -3.37 -1.34
CA GLN A 12 -15.46 -4.58 -1.86
C GLN A 12 -16.63 -4.27 -2.80
N LEU A 13 -17.44 -3.24 -2.49
CA LEU A 13 -18.62 -2.89 -3.30
C LEU A 13 -18.20 -2.47 -4.71
N SER A 14 -17.25 -1.54 -4.81
CA SER A 14 -16.76 -1.05 -6.10
C SER A 14 -16.12 -2.18 -6.92
N ARG A 15 -15.31 -3.04 -6.28
CA ARG A 15 -14.72 -4.21 -6.94
C ARG A 15 -15.75 -5.19 -7.46
N SER A 16 -16.79 -5.47 -6.69
CA SER A 16 -17.85 -6.39 -7.09
C SER A 16 -18.69 -5.84 -8.24
N LEU A 17 -18.95 -4.53 -8.25
CA LEU A 17 -19.74 -3.88 -9.31
C LEU A 17 -19.02 -3.82 -10.66
N TYR A 18 -17.72 -3.52 -10.67
CA TYR A 18 -16.97 -3.28 -11.91
C TYR A 18 -16.08 -4.46 -12.34
N GLY A 19 -15.77 -5.39 -11.43
CA GLY A 19 -14.71 -6.38 -11.60
C GLY A 19 -13.32 -5.76 -11.41
N ILE A 20 -12.36 -6.59 -10.98
CA ILE A 20 -11.00 -6.11 -10.62
C ILE A 20 -10.29 -5.45 -11.82
N ASP A 21 -10.40 -6.04 -13.00
CA ASP A 21 -9.71 -5.53 -14.19
C ASP A 21 -10.20 -4.12 -14.57
N THR A 22 -11.49 -3.97 -14.82
CA THR A 22 -12.12 -2.66 -15.11
C THR A 22 -11.90 -1.65 -14.00
N TYR A 23 -12.02 -2.07 -12.75
CA TYR A 23 -11.87 -1.14 -11.62
C TYR A 23 -10.45 -0.62 -11.50
N THR A 24 -9.44 -1.48 -11.71
CA THR A 24 -8.04 -1.03 -11.74
C THR A 24 -7.74 -0.09 -12.91
N ASP A 25 -8.41 -0.23 -14.06
CA ASP A 25 -8.30 0.75 -15.16
C ASP A 25 -8.86 2.12 -14.76
N ILE A 26 -10.02 2.15 -14.09
CA ILE A 26 -10.63 3.38 -13.58
C ILE A 26 -9.67 4.07 -12.61
N LEU A 27 -9.11 3.33 -11.65
CA LEU A 27 -8.19 3.90 -10.65
C LEU A 27 -6.90 4.43 -11.28
N VAL A 28 -6.35 3.74 -12.27
CA VAL A 28 -5.18 4.23 -13.00
C VAL A 28 -5.54 5.49 -13.79
N GLY A 29 -6.68 5.53 -14.49
CA GLY A 29 -7.15 6.72 -15.19
C GLY A 29 -7.23 7.95 -14.28
N LEU A 30 -7.88 7.81 -13.13
CA LEU A 30 -7.98 8.87 -12.11
C LEU A 30 -6.61 9.32 -11.61
N ALA A 31 -5.67 8.40 -11.39
CA ALA A 31 -4.31 8.74 -10.99
C ALA A 31 -3.56 9.54 -12.08
N LEU A 32 -3.70 9.16 -13.35
CA LEU A 32 -3.08 9.88 -14.46
C LEU A 32 -3.64 11.29 -14.63
N ASP A 33 -4.93 11.49 -14.40
CA ASP A 33 -5.55 12.82 -14.45
C ASP A 33 -4.92 13.75 -13.41
N VAL A 34 -4.73 13.27 -12.17
CA VAL A 34 -4.00 14.02 -11.13
C VAL A 34 -2.58 14.36 -11.57
N TYR A 35 -1.85 13.43 -12.21
CA TYR A 35 -0.47 13.69 -12.64
C TYR A 35 -0.41 14.72 -13.78
N LYS A 36 -1.34 14.65 -14.73
CA LYS A 36 -1.47 15.64 -15.81
C LYS A 36 -1.84 17.02 -15.27
N GLU A 37 -2.73 17.09 -14.28
CA GLU A 37 -3.09 18.35 -13.63
C GLU A 37 -1.90 18.97 -12.90
N LEU A 38 -1.18 18.20 -12.09
CA LEU A 38 0.04 18.68 -11.42
C LEU A 38 1.10 19.16 -12.42
N TYR A 39 1.26 18.43 -13.53
CA TYR A 39 2.14 18.87 -14.61
C TYR A 39 1.69 20.20 -15.22
N GLY A 40 0.38 20.37 -15.46
CA GLY A 40 -0.23 21.62 -15.93
C GLY A 40 0.01 22.79 -14.97
N LEU A 41 0.06 22.52 -13.66
CA LEU A 41 0.41 23.49 -12.61
C LEU A 41 1.91 23.76 -12.48
N GLY A 42 2.75 23.13 -13.31
CA GLY A 42 4.20 23.37 -13.37
C GLY A 42 5.04 22.31 -12.67
N ALA A 43 4.45 21.25 -12.11
CA ALA A 43 5.23 20.13 -11.58
C ALA A 43 6.02 19.46 -12.71
N ARG A 44 7.30 19.17 -12.48
CA ARG A 44 8.15 18.46 -13.44
C ARG A 44 8.77 17.19 -12.86
N ARG A 45 8.79 17.04 -11.53
CA ARG A 45 9.29 15.84 -10.86
C ARG A 45 8.18 15.28 -9.98
N ILE A 46 7.66 14.11 -10.33
CA ILE A 46 6.55 13.46 -9.63
C ILE A 46 6.96 12.05 -9.27
N GLY A 47 7.10 11.77 -7.97
CA GLY A 47 7.22 10.39 -7.48
C GLY A 47 5.84 9.78 -7.30
N VAL A 48 5.58 8.66 -7.95
CA VAL A 48 4.34 7.89 -7.89
C VAL A 48 4.62 6.61 -7.13
N VAL A 49 3.87 6.36 -6.06
CA VAL A 49 4.07 5.18 -5.21
C VAL A 49 2.96 4.18 -5.51
N GLY A 50 3.33 2.93 -5.79
CA GLY A 50 2.37 1.84 -5.97
C GLY A 50 1.62 1.49 -4.68
N ALA A 51 0.71 0.54 -4.76
CA ALA A 51 0.01 -0.01 -3.63
C ALA A 51 0.82 -1.07 -2.87
N ALA A 52 0.63 -1.12 -1.55
CA ALA A 52 1.13 -2.16 -0.67
C ALA A 52 0.35 -3.49 -0.87
N PRO A 53 0.81 -4.64 -0.30
CA PRO A 53 0.05 -5.88 -0.25
C PRO A 53 -1.16 -5.76 0.69
N ILE A 54 -2.20 -5.08 0.23
CA ILE A 54 -3.40 -4.74 1.01
C ILE A 54 -4.13 -5.97 1.55
N GLY A 55 -4.10 -7.12 0.85
CA GLY A 55 -4.72 -8.35 1.33
C GLY A 55 -4.05 -8.94 2.56
N CYS A 56 -2.85 -8.47 2.89
CA CYS A 56 -2.07 -8.93 4.02
C CYS A 56 -2.20 -8.05 5.28
N VAL A 57 -2.96 -6.96 5.25
CA VAL A 57 -3.19 -6.15 6.47
C VAL A 57 -4.09 -6.90 7.45
N PRO A 58 -3.98 -6.67 8.78
CA PRO A 58 -4.69 -7.49 9.76
C PRO A 58 -6.20 -7.59 9.56
N ARG A 59 -6.87 -6.49 9.19
CA ARG A 59 -8.30 -6.44 8.91
C ARG A 59 -8.69 -7.43 7.81
N GLU A 60 -8.02 -7.37 6.67
CA GLU A 60 -8.37 -8.16 5.49
C GLU A 60 -8.07 -9.67 5.68
N ARG A 61 -7.28 -10.03 6.70
CA ARG A 61 -7.05 -11.43 7.09
C ARG A 61 -8.19 -12.03 7.91
N VAL A 62 -9.05 -11.20 8.49
CA VAL A 62 -10.14 -11.64 9.37
C VAL A 62 -11.53 -11.30 8.84
N THR A 63 -11.63 -10.51 7.78
CA THR A 63 -12.90 -10.17 7.13
C THR A 63 -13.05 -10.92 5.81
N GLY A 64 -14.08 -11.75 5.67
CA GLY A 64 -14.49 -12.32 4.37
C GLY A 64 -15.95 -12.75 4.40
N ASP A 65 -16.69 -12.47 3.32
CA ASP A 65 -18.11 -12.82 3.14
C ASP A 65 -19.03 -12.52 4.35
N GLY A 66 -18.73 -11.46 5.11
CA GLY A 66 -19.48 -11.06 6.30
C GLY A 66 -19.21 -11.91 7.55
N LEU A 67 -18.22 -12.80 7.52
CA LEU A 67 -17.82 -13.68 8.62
C LEU A 67 -16.39 -13.36 9.10
N LEU A 68 -16.14 -13.67 10.38
CA LEU A 68 -14.81 -13.62 10.95
C LEU A 68 -14.01 -14.87 10.56
N ILE A 69 -12.92 -14.66 9.82
CA ILE A 69 -11.99 -15.73 9.43
C ILE A 69 -11.00 -15.97 10.57
N LEU A 70 -10.91 -17.21 11.04
CA LEU A 70 -9.96 -17.60 12.09
C LEU A 70 -8.54 -17.82 11.54
N GLU A 71 -8.44 -18.31 10.30
CA GLU A 71 -7.19 -18.54 9.61
C GLU A 71 -6.70 -17.24 8.94
N ARG A 72 -5.71 -16.60 9.56
CA ARG A 72 -5.23 -15.25 9.17
C ARG A 72 -4.31 -15.26 7.95
N ASN A 73 -4.73 -15.89 6.88
CA ASN A 73 -4.02 -15.85 5.60
C ASN A 73 -4.28 -14.51 4.90
N CYS A 74 -3.39 -14.12 3.97
CA CYS A 74 -3.67 -12.93 3.18
C CYS A 74 -4.88 -13.19 2.28
N ALA A 75 -5.72 -12.18 2.07
CA ALA A 75 -6.75 -12.21 1.05
C ALA A 75 -6.11 -12.07 -0.33
N GLU A 76 -5.83 -13.18 -1.00
CA GLU A 76 -5.08 -13.17 -2.27
C GLU A 76 -5.79 -12.39 -3.38
N GLU A 77 -7.13 -12.37 -3.40
CA GLU A 77 -7.90 -11.57 -4.35
C GLU A 77 -7.65 -10.05 -4.20
N LEU A 78 -7.35 -9.57 -2.99
CA LEU A 78 -6.95 -8.17 -2.76
C LEU A 78 -5.49 -7.93 -3.18
N ASN A 79 -4.61 -8.90 -2.94
CA ASN A 79 -3.22 -8.83 -3.38
C ASN A 79 -3.09 -8.84 -4.90
N ASP A 80 -3.89 -9.65 -5.60
CA ASP A 80 -3.87 -9.73 -7.06
C ASP A 80 -4.42 -8.45 -7.69
N ALA A 81 -5.45 -7.84 -7.09
CA ALA A 81 -5.90 -6.50 -7.49
C ALA A 81 -4.80 -5.44 -7.32
N ALA A 82 -4.08 -5.44 -6.20
CA ALA A 82 -2.97 -4.53 -5.97
C ALA A 82 -1.81 -4.73 -6.96
N LYS A 83 -1.44 -5.98 -7.26
CA LYS A 83 -0.43 -6.29 -8.28
C LYS A 83 -0.86 -5.82 -9.67
N LEU A 84 -2.12 -6.04 -10.04
CA LEU A 84 -2.65 -5.61 -11.33
C LEU A 84 -2.66 -4.08 -11.46
N PHE A 85 -3.14 -3.39 -10.42
CA PHE A 85 -3.09 -1.93 -10.33
C PHE A 85 -1.66 -1.40 -10.47
N ASN A 86 -0.71 -1.96 -9.73
CA ASN A 86 0.70 -1.55 -9.76
C ASN A 86 1.32 -1.74 -11.15
N SER A 87 1.03 -2.87 -11.82
CA SER A 87 1.49 -3.15 -13.17
C SER A 87 0.95 -2.14 -14.19
N LYS A 88 -0.37 -1.88 -14.15
CA LYS A 88 -1.03 -0.88 -15.01
C LYS A 88 -0.50 0.53 -14.74
N LEU A 89 -0.36 0.92 -13.47
CA LEU A 89 0.16 2.22 -13.06
C LEU A 89 1.60 2.46 -13.52
N SER A 90 2.49 1.48 -13.33
CA SER A 90 3.90 1.58 -13.78
C SER A 90 3.99 1.73 -15.30
N THR A 91 3.16 0.99 -16.04
CA THR A 91 3.08 1.09 -17.50
C THR A 91 2.60 2.48 -17.92
N ALA A 92 1.53 2.98 -17.31
CA ALA A 92 0.96 4.27 -17.63
C ALA A 92 1.88 5.45 -17.26
N VAL A 93 2.61 5.37 -16.16
CA VAL A 93 3.68 6.33 -15.80
C VAL A 93 4.77 6.36 -16.88
N SER A 94 5.15 5.21 -17.43
CA SER A 94 6.13 5.14 -18.52
C SER A 94 5.62 5.86 -19.78
N SER A 95 4.35 5.66 -20.15
CA SER A 95 3.71 6.36 -21.27
C SER A 95 3.65 7.88 -21.04
N LEU A 96 3.28 8.33 -19.83
CA LEU A 96 3.22 9.75 -19.51
C LEU A 96 4.56 10.47 -19.66
N ASN A 97 5.67 9.82 -19.31
CA ASN A 97 7.00 10.42 -19.51
C ASN A 97 7.32 10.65 -21.00
N ALA A 98 6.77 9.82 -21.90
CA ALA A 98 6.92 10.03 -23.34
C ALA A 98 5.98 11.14 -23.88
N GLU A 99 4.81 11.32 -23.25
CA GLU A 99 3.81 12.30 -23.64
C GLU A 99 4.05 13.72 -23.10
N LEU A 100 4.75 13.86 -21.96
CA LEU A 100 4.90 15.12 -21.24
C LEU A 100 6.35 15.63 -21.29
N PRO A 101 6.68 16.56 -22.21
CA PRO A 101 8.04 17.07 -22.35
C PRO A 101 8.61 17.67 -21.07
N GLY A 102 9.79 17.21 -20.67
CA GLY A 102 10.48 17.69 -19.47
C GLY A 102 9.86 17.22 -18.15
N ALA A 103 8.84 16.34 -18.18
CA ALA A 103 8.41 15.64 -17.00
C ALA A 103 9.39 14.50 -16.65
N LYS A 104 9.53 14.27 -15.35
CA LYS A 104 10.22 13.13 -14.77
C LYS A 104 9.30 12.51 -13.73
N ILE A 105 8.56 11.50 -14.17
CA ILE A 105 7.62 10.77 -13.32
C ILE A 105 8.23 9.41 -13.02
N VAL A 106 8.46 9.13 -11.74
CA VAL A 106 9.14 7.90 -11.29
C VAL A 106 8.16 7.06 -10.49
N TYR A 107 7.99 5.81 -10.91
CA TYR A 107 7.24 4.81 -10.14
C TYR A 107 8.12 4.19 -9.04
N PHE A 108 7.58 4.11 -7.84
CA PHE A 108 8.22 3.53 -6.66
C PHE A 108 7.42 2.33 -6.16
N ASP A 109 8.07 1.18 -6.12
CA ASP A 109 7.47 -0.05 -5.60
C ASP A 109 7.57 -0.12 -4.06
N ILE A 110 6.42 -0.07 -3.39
CA ILE A 110 6.31 -0.37 -1.96
C ILE A 110 5.77 -1.78 -1.70
N TYR A 111 5.28 -2.47 -2.73
CA TYR A 111 4.67 -3.79 -2.59
C TYR A 111 5.73 -4.81 -2.15
N SER A 112 6.85 -4.87 -2.87
CA SER A 112 7.90 -5.86 -2.60
C SER A 112 8.58 -5.66 -1.23
N PRO A 113 8.99 -4.44 -0.84
CA PRO A 113 9.52 -4.18 0.51
C PRO A 113 8.55 -4.61 1.62
N ALA A 114 7.28 -4.19 1.53
CA ALA A 114 6.28 -4.53 2.53
C ALA A 114 6.01 -6.05 2.59
N LEU A 115 5.91 -6.73 1.44
CA LEU A 115 5.73 -8.18 1.37
C LEU A 115 6.95 -8.91 1.98
N SER A 116 8.16 -8.41 1.78
CA SER A 116 9.37 -9.01 2.35
C SER A 116 9.36 -8.99 3.88
N LEU A 117 8.86 -7.92 4.50
CA LEU A 117 8.71 -7.83 5.96
C LEU A 117 7.68 -8.84 6.48
N ILE A 118 6.62 -9.11 5.71
CA ILE A 118 5.57 -10.07 6.07
C ILE A 118 6.07 -11.51 5.95
N GLN A 119 6.79 -11.83 4.86
CA GLN A 119 7.23 -13.19 4.56
C GLN A 119 8.50 -13.59 5.32
N ASN A 120 9.37 -12.62 5.62
CA ASN A 120 10.63 -12.85 6.32
C ASN A 120 10.86 -11.82 7.44
N PRO A 121 10.06 -11.86 8.53
CA PRO A 121 10.09 -10.84 9.58
C PRO A 121 11.30 -10.88 10.51
N ALA A 122 11.88 -12.06 10.72
CA ALA A 122 12.90 -12.29 11.75
C ALA A 122 14.18 -11.43 11.57
N PRO A 123 14.74 -11.27 10.36
CA PRO A 123 15.91 -10.39 10.15
C PRO A 123 15.66 -8.92 10.51
N TYR A 124 14.41 -8.50 10.49
CA TYR A 124 14.00 -7.14 10.86
C TYR A 124 13.57 -7.04 12.32
N GLY A 125 13.56 -8.14 13.07
CA GLY A 125 13.14 -8.21 14.47
C GLY A 125 11.64 -7.98 14.68
N PHE A 126 10.81 -8.39 13.72
CA PHE A 126 9.36 -8.48 13.93
C PHE A 126 9.00 -9.89 14.43
N GLU A 127 8.12 -9.95 15.42
CA GLU A 127 7.59 -11.19 16.01
C GLU A 127 6.13 -11.42 15.62
N GLU A 128 5.36 -10.36 15.34
CA GLU A 128 3.96 -10.44 14.91
C GLU A 128 3.73 -9.61 13.63
N VAL A 129 3.14 -10.25 12.61
CA VAL A 129 2.91 -9.67 11.27
C VAL A 129 1.49 -9.83 10.76
N LYS A 130 0.60 -10.48 11.51
CA LYS A 130 -0.79 -10.78 11.16
C LYS A 130 -1.80 -10.01 12.01
N ARG A 131 -1.34 -9.34 13.08
CA ARG A 131 -2.13 -8.50 13.99
C ARG A 131 -1.51 -7.12 14.15
N GLY A 132 -2.37 -6.14 14.41
CA GLY A 132 -1.95 -4.84 14.90
C GLY A 132 -1.52 -4.88 16.38
N CYS A 133 -0.68 -3.95 16.79
CA CYS A 133 -0.38 -3.69 18.20
C CYS A 133 -1.57 -3.07 18.96
N CYS A 134 -2.45 -2.37 18.25
CA CYS A 134 -3.66 -1.72 18.78
C CYS A 134 -4.76 -2.74 19.15
N ALA A 135 -5.24 -2.67 20.40
CA ALA A 135 -6.36 -3.44 20.91
C ALA A 135 -6.23 -4.94 20.64
N THR A 136 -7.22 -5.57 19.98
CA THR A 136 -7.11 -7.00 19.61
C THR A 136 -6.28 -7.22 18.34
N GLY A 137 -5.93 -6.14 17.64
CA GLY A 137 -5.15 -6.16 16.41
C GLY A 137 -5.92 -6.67 15.20
N ASN A 138 -7.25 -6.68 15.25
CA ASN A 138 -8.11 -7.35 14.26
C ASN A 138 -8.80 -6.36 13.33
N ILE A 139 -9.55 -5.43 13.91
CA ILE A 139 -10.42 -4.49 13.18
C ILE A 139 -10.30 -3.07 13.72
N GLU A 140 -9.61 -2.88 14.84
CA GLU A 140 -9.52 -1.64 15.56
C GLU A 140 -8.63 -0.63 14.84
N LEU A 141 -9.04 0.63 14.91
CA LEU A 141 -8.40 1.80 14.34
C LEU A 141 -8.61 2.99 15.30
N GLY A 142 -7.64 3.90 15.35
CA GLY A 142 -7.78 5.18 16.07
C GLY A 142 -8.22 5.02 17.53
N ILE A 143 -9.39 5.59 17.88
CA ILE A 143 -9.89 5.61 19.28
C ILE A 143 -10.15 4.21 19.84
N LEU A 144 -10.35 3.20 18.98
CA LEU A 144 -10.57 1.83 19.41
C LEU A 144 -9.32 1.17 20.02
N CYS A 145 -8.14 1.81 19.92
CA CYS A 145 -6.90 1.33 20.53
C CYS A 145 -6.83 1.51 22.06
N VAL A 146 -7.83 2.16 22.68
CA VAL A 146 -7.79 2.50 24.11
C VAL A 146 -8.12 1.30 25.01
N VAL A 147 -9.02 0.41 24.57
CA VAL A 147 -9.42 -0.77 25.34
C VAL A 147 -9.41 -1.98 24.41
N PRO A 148 -8.63 -3.05 24.69
CA PRO A 148 -7.83 -3.30 25.90
C PRO A 148 -6.51 -2.50 26.03
N GLY A 149 -6.22 -1.58 25.12
CA GLY A 149 -4.98 -0.81 25.08
C GLY A 149 -4.08 -1.25 23.92
N THR A 150 -2.78 -1.05 24.04
CA THR A 150 -1.80 -1.46 23.02
C THR A 150 -0.94 -2.62 23.52
N CYS A 151 -0.28 -3.30 22.58
CA CYS A 151 0.75 -4.29 22.89
C CYS A 151 1.90 -3.66 23.73
N PRO A 152 2.66 -4.47 24.50
CA PRO A 152 3.74 -3.95 25.35
C PRO A 152 4.93 -3.37 24.59
N ASP A 153 5.20 -3.86 23.38
CA ASP A 153 6.34 -3.44 22.55
C ASP A 153 5.93 -3.38 21.08
N ALA A 154 5.59 -2.17 20.61
CA ALA A 154 5.17 -1.93 19.24
C ALA A 154 6.30 -2.16 18.21
N SER A 155 7.57 -2.19 18.63
CA SER A 155 8.70 -2.42 17.71
C SER A 155 8.82 -3.87 17.23
N LYS A 156 8.10 -4.78 17.89
CA LYS A 156 7.99 -6.20 17.53
C LYS A 156 6.81 -6.49 16.60
N TYR A 157 5.92 -5.53 16.41
CA TYR A 157 4.74 -5.66 15.55
C TYR A 157 4.98 -4.95 14.22
N LEU A 158 4.68 -5.62 13.10
CA LEU A 158 4.76 -4.99 11.79
C LEU A 158 3.67 -3.92 11.61
N PHE A 159 2.49 -4.16 12.17
CA PHE A 159 1.33 -3.28 12.06
C PHE A 159 1.06 -2.55 13.38
N TRP A 160 0.77 -1.25 13.30
CA TRP A 160 0.31 -0.48 14.44
C TRP A 160 -1.14 -0.83 14.77
N ASP A 161 -2.02 -0.77 13.77
CA ASP A 161 -3.45 -1.06 13.90
C ASP A 161 -3.89 -2.09 12.85
N SER A 162 -5.20 -2.21 12.61
CA SER A 162 -5.72 -3.23 11.70
C SER A 162 -5.41 -2.99 10.22
N VAL A 163 -4.87 -1.84 9.83
CA VAL A 163 -4.54 -1.54 8.42
C VAL A 163 -3.18 -0.85 8.22
N HIS A 164 -2.68 -0.10 9.20
CA HIS A 164 -1.49 0.74 9.05
C HIS A 164 -0.22 0.06 9.62
N PRO A 165 0.92 0.16 8.90
CA PRO A 165 2.21 -0.30 9.43
C PRO A 165 2.64 0.49 10.67
N GLY A 166 3.39 -0.15 11.55
CA GLY A 166 4.05 0.51 12.68
C GLY A 166 5.22 1.39 12.24
N GLU A 167 5.67 2.28 13.11
CA GLU A 167 6.76 3.23 12.82
C GLU A 167 8.02 2.53 12.26
N LYS A 168 8.46 1.46 12.92
CA LYS A 168 9.63 0.67 12.50
C LYS A 168 9.45 0.09 11.10
N ALA A 169 8.28 -0.49 10.80
CA ALA A 169 7.98 -1.05 9.49
C ALA A 169 7.95 0.05 8.42
N THR A 170 7.30 1.18 8.70
CA THR A 170 7.27 2.35 7.82
C THR A 170 8.66 2.87 7.50
N ARG A 171 9.56 2.93 8.48
CA ARG A 171 10.95 3.35 8.27
C ARG A 171 11.70 2.39 7.34
N ILE A 172 11.62 1.09 7.59
CA ILE A 172 12.31 0.08 6.76
C ILE A 172 11.74 0.08 5.34
N ILE A 173 10.42 0.13 5.17
CA ILE A 173 9.77 0.21 3.84
C ILE A 173 10.23 1.46 3.11
N SER A 174 10.22 2.62 3.79
CA SER A 174 10.68 3.88 3.22
C SER A 174 12.14 3.81 2.78
N ASP A 175 13.03 3.26 3.61
CA ASP A 175 14.45 3.16 3.28
C ASP A 175 14.71 2.22 2.10
N GLN A 176 13.97 1.11 2.01
CA GLN A 176 14.07 0.16 0.89
C GLN A 176 13.46 0.71 -0.41
N THR A 177 12.36 1.46 -0.34
CA THR A 177 11.70 2.03 -1.51
C THR A 177 12.41 3.30 -2.00
N PHE A 178 12.77 4.19 -1.09
CA PHE A 178 13.29 5.54 -1.36
C PHE A 178 14.76 5.70 -0.99
N GLY A 179 15.54 4.62 -0.98
CA GLY A 179 16.99 4.68 -0.79
C GLY A 179 17.66 5.65 -1.77
N SER A 180 18.91 6.05 -1.46
CA SER A 180 19.63 7.12 -2.18
C SER A 180 19.69 6.93 -3.71
N SER A 181 19.74 5.69 -4.20
CA SER A 181 19.69 5.35 -5.63
C SER A 181 18.31 5.55 -6.27
N SER A 182 17.24 5.30 -5.54
CA SER A 182 15.87 5.47 -6.03
C SER A 182 15.47 6.96 -6.03
N LEU A 183 15.84 7.73 -5.01
CA LEU A 183 15.56 9.17 -4.97
C LEU A 183 16.40 9.97 -5.97
N SER A 184 17.64 9.55 -6.26
CA SER A 184 18.45 10.20 -7.30
C SER A 184 17.80 10.07 -8.68
N SER A 185 17.08 8.98 -8.93
CA SER A 185 16.29 8.82 -10.17
C SER A 185 15.16 9.85 -10.29
N LEU A 186 14.65 10.45 -9.21
CA LEU A 186 13.65 11.51 -9.26
C LEU A 186 14.29 12.92 -9.25
N LEU A 187 15.39 13.09 -8.53
CA LEU A 187 16.00 14.39 -8.27
C LEU A 187 17.04 14.82 -9.31
N GLY A 188 17.74 13.87 -9.92
CA GLY A 188 18.65 14.11 -11.05
C GLY A 188 17.93 14.70 -12.25
#